data_AF-A0A150HK80-F1
#
_entry.id   AF-A0A150HK80-F1
#
_cell.length_a   1.000
_cell.length_b   1.000
_cell.length_c   1.000
_cell.angle_alpha   90.00
_cell.angle_beta   90.00
_cell.angle_gamma   90.00
#
_symmetry.space_group_name_H-M   'P 1'
#
loop_
_entity.id
_entity.type
_entity.pdbx_description
1 polymer ?
#
loop_
_entity_poly.entity_id
_entity_poly.type
_entity_poly.pdbx_seq_one_letter_code
_entity_poly.pdbx_strand_id
1 'polypeptide(L)'
;MLFTSMKITSVIALTGILLSGCATKTLITKDHKTYNRTTKVTLVEDNVVAFGRPAQLSANLPKDSIVIAGQKNSYVLTQGGAQFFTLISKLDPKNIQITRDLSFYSEKNDGHFSGTLPLSYVKLKEDLSKKDLAFFIENGARECSSSSDERMQAQRFCFDLKLAGVV
;
A
#
# COMPACT_ATOMS: atom_id res chain seq x y z
N MET A 1 -48.66 33.08 -77.23
CA MET A 1 -48.23 33.87 -76.06
C MET A 1 -47.61 32.90 -75.07
N LEU A 2 -46.28 32.88 -74.91
CA LEU A 2 -45.53 33.73 -73.96
C LEU A 2 -46.13 33.56 -72.54
N PHE A 3 -45.48 32.95 -71.55
CA PHE A 3 -44.14 33.25 -71.04
C PHE A 3 -43.60 32.12 -70.11
N THR A 4 -42.32 31.77 -70.30
CA THR A 4 -41.25 31.40 -69.32
C THR A 4 -41.49 30.27 -68.30
N SER A 5 -40.84 29.10 -68.42
CA SER A 5 -39.41 28.77 -68.18
C SER A 5 -38.99 28.80 -66.71
N MET A 6 -38.76 27.62 -66.10
CA MET A 6 -37.40 27.20 -65.70
C MET A 6 -37.42 25.74 -65.23
N LYS A 7 -36.53 24.94 -65.83
CA LYS A 7 -36.28 23.53 -65.52
C LYS A 7 -35.42 23.41 -64.25
N ILE A 8 -35.74 22.46 -63.37
CA ILE A 8 -34.71 21.82 -62.52
C ILE A 8 -34.95 20.31 -62.56
N THR A 9 -34.19 19.68 -63.45
CA THR A 9 -33.77 18.27 -63.46
C THR A 9 -33.12 17.87 -62.14
N SER A 10 -33.43 16.70 -61.59
CA SER A 10 -32.43 15.61 -61.48
C SER A 10 -33.04 14.31 -60.93
N VAL A 11 -32.82 13.26 -61.70
CA VAL A 11 -32.85 11.82 -61.35
C VAL A 11 -31.98 11.56 -60.11
N ILE A 12 -32.35 10.57 -59.26
CA ILE A 12 -31.49 9.67 -58.44
C ILE A 12 -32.44 8.70 -57.72
N ALA A 13 -32.60 7.48 -58.24
CA ALA A 13 -31.87 6.25 -57.87
C ALA A 13 -32.53 5.49 -56.72
N LEU A 14 -33.24 4.44 -57.12
CA LEU A 14 -33.82 3.38 -56.34
C LEU A 14 -32.69 2.44 -55.87
N THR A 15 -32.20 2.61 -54.64
CA THR A 15 -31.40 1.59 -53.94
C THR A 15 -31.92 1.45 -52.53
N GLY A 16 -32.98 0.65 -52.40
CA GLY A 16 -33.46 0.18 -51.12
C GLY A 16 -32.67 -1.04 -50.66
N ILE A 17 -32.59 -1.15 -49.33
CA ILE A 17 -32.34 -2.37 -48.57
C ILE A 17 -30.88 -2.85 -48.63
N LEU A 18 -30.13 -2.52 -47.57
CA LEU A 18 -29.27 -3.42 -46.78
C LEU A 18 -28.50 -2.59 -45.74
N LEU A 19 -29.24 -1.90 -44.87
CA LEU A 19 -28.69 -1.42 -43.60
C LEU A 19 -29.17 -2.36 -42.50
N SER A 20 -28.63 -3.58 -42.48
CA SER A 20 -28.57 -4.37 -41.25
C SER A 20 -27.61 -3.66 -40.30
N GLY A 21 -28.11 -2.65 -39.61
CA GLY A 21 -27.41 -2.08 -38.47
C GLY A 21 -27.31 -3.16 -37.39
N CYS A 22 -26.13 -3.77 -37.24
CA CYS A 22 -25.75 -4.40 -35.98
C CYS A 22 -25.62 -3.28 -34.94
N ALA A 23 -26.74 -2.82 -34.40
CA ALA A 23 -26.72 -2.10 -33.15
C ALA A 23 -26.25 -3.08 -32.07
N THR A 24 -24.96 -3.03 -31.77
CA THR A 24 -24.30 -3.75 -30.67
C THR A 24 -25.13 -3.57 -29.40
N LYS A 25 -25.86 -4.63 -28.99
CA LYS A 25 -26.75 -4.64 -27.81
C LYS A 25 -26.04 -4.45 -26.46
N THR A 26 -24.74 -4.23 -26.46
CA THR A 26 -23.93 -4.14 -25.22
C THR A 26 -24.18 -2.84 -24.43
N LEU A 27 -24.89 -1.85 -24.98
CA LEU A 27 -25.20 -0.59 -24.26
C LEU A 27 -26.62 -0.49 -23.69
N ILE A 28 -27.56 -1.37 -24.09
CA ILE A 28 -28.99 -1.26 -23.70
C ILE A 28 -29.37 -2.29 -22.63
N THR A 29 -28.69 -3.43 -22.53
CA THR A 29 -28.73 -4.28 -21.33
C THR A 29 -27.64 -3.83 -20.35
N LYS A 30 -27.77 -2.60 -19.85
CA LYS A 30 -27.08 -2.24 -18.61
C LYS A 30 -27.89 -2.87 -17.49
N ASP A 31 -27.58 -4.13 -17.18
CA ASP A 31 -28.00 -4.73 -15.91
C ASP A 31 -27.83 -3.67 -14.82
N HIS A 32 -28.83 -3.50 -13.96
CA HIS A 32 -28.76 -2.67 -12.77
C HIS A 32 -27.77 -3.28 -11.74
N LYS A 33 -26.50 -3.45 -12.14
CA LYS A 33 -25.41 -3.87 -11.28
C LYS A 33 -25.00 -2.65 -10.48
N THR A 34 -25.49 -2.58 -9.26
CA THR A 34 -25.00 -1.66 -8.25
C THR A 34 -23.56 -2.07 -7.93
N TYR A 35 -22.59 -1.27 -8.39
CA TYR A 35 -21.19 -1.47 -8.07
C TYR A 35 -20.89 -0.79 -6.74
N ASN A 36 -20.72 -1.57 -5.69
CA ASN A 36 -20.17 -1.05 -4.44
C ASN A 36 -18.67 -0.80 -4.64
N ARG A 37 -18.27 0.47 -4.61
CA ARG A 37 -16.86 0.88 -4.65
C ARG A 37 -16.43 1.26 -3.25
N THR A 38 -15.61 0.43 -2.62
CA THR A 38 -14.93 0.79 -1.38
C THR A 38 -13.84 1.81 -1.69
N THR A 39 -13.97 3.02 -1.16
CA THR A 39 -12.94 4.08 -1.26
C THR A 39 -12.21 4.21 0.07
N LYS A 40 -10.87 4.24 0.03
CA LYS A 40 -10.05 4.62 1.19
C LYS A 40 -9.93 6.14 1.23
N VAL A 41 -10.05 6.72 2.42
CA VAL A 41 -9.81 8.14 2.68
C VAL A 41 -8.64 8.27 3.64
N THR A 42 -7.75 9.24 3.38
CA THR A 42 -6.66 9.56 4.30
C THR A 42 -7.23 10.30 5.50
N LEU A 43 -7.12 9.70 6.69
CA LEU A 43 -7.58 10.31 7.94
C LEU A 43 -6.52 11.26 8.52
N VAL A 44 -5.26 10.83 8.49
CA VAL A 44 -4.11 11.56 9.02
C VAL A 44 -2.90 11.31 8.12
N GLU A 45 -2.13 12.37 7.88
CA GLU A 45 -0.83 12.31 7.22
C GLU A 45 0.18 13.05 8.10
N ASP A 46 1.25 12.35 8.47
CA ASP A 46 2.25 12.82 9.44
C ASP A 46 3.63 12.25 9.10
N ASN A 47 4.66 12.98 9.48
CA ASN A 47 6.05 12.59 9.29
C ASN A 47 6.60 12.01 10.59
N VAL A 48 7.13 10.79 10.54
CA VAL A 48 7.74 10.16 11.70
C VAL A 48 9.06 10.84 12.04
N VAL A 49 9.17 11.34 13.26
CA VAL A 49 10.38 11.97 13.83
C VAL A 49 11.19 10.96 14.61
N ALA A 50 10.53 10.12 15.42
CA ALA A 50 11.22 9.15 16.26
C ALA A 50 10.32 7.97 16.67
N PHE A 51 10.97 6.89 17.09
CA PHE A 51 10.35 5.80 17.85
C PHE A 51 10.91 5.83 19.27
N GLY A 52 10.03 5.74 20.26
CA GLY A 52 10.39 5.80 21.67
C GLY A 52 9.68 4.73 22.49
N ARG A 53 10.24 4.40 23.65
CA ARG A 53 9.56 3.60 24.67
C ARG A 53 9.05 4.52 25.76
N PRO A 54 7.81 4.37 26.25
CA PRO A 54 7.34 5.11 27.42
C PRO A 54 8.29 4.92 28.61
N ALA A 55 8.72 6.02 29.21
CA ALA A 55 9.64 5.98 30.37
C ALA A 55 8.96 5.44 31.63
N GLN A 56 7.65 5.67 31.76
CA GLN A 56 6.84 5.19 32.88
C GLN A 56 5.89 4.09 32.40
N LEU A 57 5.83 3.01 33.17
CA LEU A 57 4.82 1.97 32.97
C LEU A 57 3.46 2.53 33.41
N SER A 58 2.53 2.64 32.47
CA SER A 58 1.13 2.96 32.77
C SER A 58 0.34 1.67 32.93
N ALA A 59 -0.59 1.63 33.90
CA ALA A 59 -1.50 0.49 34.07
C ALA A 59 -2.33 0.20 32.81
N ASN A 60 -2.52 1.21 31.95
CA ASN A 60 -3.36 1.13 30.75
C ASN A 60 -2.57 0.80 29.48
N LEU A 61 -1.25 0.58 29.56
CA LEU A 61 -0.40 0.30 28.41
C LEU A 61 0.39 -1.00 28.59
N PRO A 62 0.49 -1.85 27.55
CA PRO A 62 1.39 -2.99 27.55
C PRO A 62 2.84 -2.59 27.87
N LYS A 63 3.59 -3.47 28.55
CA LYS A 63 4.98 -3.19 28.96
C LYS A 63 5.94 -2.96 27.79
N ASP A 64 5.60 -3.50 26.64
CA ASP A 64 6.31 -3.42 25.37
C ASP A 64 5.73 -2.36 24.43
N SER A 65 4.90 -1.45 24.94
CA SER A 65 4.37 -0.34 24.14
C SER A 65 5.48 0.54 23.57
N ILE A 66 5.24 1.04 22.37
CA ILE A 66 6.15 1.94 21.65
C ILE A 66 5.37 3.17 21.22
N VAL A 67 5.98 4.33 21.29
CA VAL A 67 5.43 5.59 20.80
C VAL A 67 6.10 5.92 19.47
N ILE A 68 5.31 6.13 18.44
CA ILE A 68 5.75 6.80 17.22
C ILE A 68 5.51 8.29 17.45
N ALA A 69 6.59 9.06 17.51
CA ALA A 69 6.50 10.51 17.56
C ALA A 69 6.43 11.03 16.12
N GLY A 70 5.26 11.50 15.71
CA GLY A 70 5.08 12.27 14.49
C GLY A 70 5.41 13.74 14.70
N GLN A 71 5.41 14.51 13.62
CA GLN A 71 5.51 15.98 13.68
C GLN A 71 4.21 16.60 14.20
N LYS A 72 3.06 15.96 13.95
CA LYS A 72 1.74 16.47 14.34
C LYS A 72 1.19 15.77 15.58
N ASN A 73 1.20 14.43 15.61
CA ASN A 73 0.65 13.64 16.70
C ASN A 73 1.65 12.60 17.22
N SER A 74 1.36 12.06 18.39
CA SER A 74 2.03 10.87 18.91
C SER A 74 1.09 9.67 18.79
N TYR A 75 1.62 8.51 18.39
CA TYR A 75 0.84 7.30 18.17
C TYR A 75 1.36 6.21 19.09
N VAL A 76 0.50 5.61 19.91
CA VAL A 76 0.90 4.57 20.86
C VAL A 76 0.60 3.20 20.28
N LEU A 77 1.66 2.45 19.99
CA LEU A 77 1.58 1.05 19.61
C LEU A 77 1.34 0.20 20.85
N THR A 78 0.22 -0.52 20.85
CA THR A 78 -0.20 -1.45 21.91
C THR A 78 0.00 -2.91 21.49
N GLN A 79 0.33 -3.17 20.22
CA GLN A 79 0.66 -4.49 19.70
C GLN A 79 1.88 -4.44 18.77
N GLY A 80 2.69 -5.50 18.80
CA GLY A 80 3.88 -5.64 17.96
C GLY A 80 5.13 -4.90 18.46
N GLY A 81 5.01 -4.18 19.58
CA GLY A 81 6.12 -3.41 20.15
C GLY A 81 7.28 -4.27 20.62
N ALA A 82 7.04 -5.43 21.25
CA ALA A 82 8.10 -6.36 21.63
C ALA A 82 8.91 -6.85 20.42
N GLN A 83 8.24 -7.22 19.32
CA GLN A 83 8.91 -7.69 18.11
C GLN A 83 9.72 -6.57 17.47
N PHE A 84 9.13 -5.37 17.35
CA PHE A 84 9.85 -4.20 16.85
C PHE A 84 11.11 -3.94 17.68
N PHE A 85 10.98 -3.84 19.01
CA PHE A 85 12.10 -3.60 19.91
C PHE A 85 13.19 -4.68 19.78
N THR A 86 12.80 -5.95 19.67
CA THR A 86 13.74 -7.06 19.50
C THR A 86 14.56 -6.92 18.23
N LEU A 87 13.90 -6.57 17.10
CA LEU A 87 14.60 -6.34 15.85
C LEU A 87 15.53 -5.12 15.93
N ILE A 88 15.02 -3.95 16.30
CA ILE A 88 15.81 -2.72 16.27
C ILE A 88 16.95 -2.68 17.30
N SER A 89 16.86 -3.47 18.37
CA SER A 89 17.92 -3.55 19.40
C SER A 89 19.05 -4.52 19.06
N LYS A 90 18.82 -5.45 18.12
CA LYS A 90 19.80 -6.47 17.72
C LYS A 90 20.40 -6.23 16.35
N LEU A 91 19.65 -5.61 15.44
CA LEU A 91 20.12 -5.29 14.10
C LEU A 91 21.06 -4.08 14.12
N ASP A 92 22.10 -4.11 13.28
CA ASP A 92 22.96 -2.95 13.04
C ASP A 92 22.16 -1.86 12.30
N PRO A 93 21.97 -0.66 12.87
CA PRO A 93 21.16 0.39 12.26
C PRO A 93 21.60 0.78 10.85
N LYS A 94 22.89 0.68 10.51
CA LYS A 94 23.40 1.08 9.19
C LYS A 94 22.92 0.17 8.06
N ASN A 95 22.49 -1.03 8.40
CA ASN A 95 22.02 -2.06 7.46
C ASN A 95 20.49 -2.11 7.39
N ILE A 96 19.80 -1.37 8.26
CA ILE A 96 18.33 -1.26 8.26
C ILE A 96 17.91 -0.27 7.17
N GLN A 97 16.93 -0.64 6.37
CA GLN A 97 16.30 0.20 5.37
C GLN A 97 14.78 0.16 5.52
N ILE A 98 14.17 1.33 5.62
CA ILE A 98 12.73 1.54 5.58
C ILE A 98 12.44 2.26 4.27
N THR A 99 11.93 1.52 3.27
CA THR A 99 11.76 2.01 1.89
C THR A 99 10.30 2.18 1.50
N ARG A 100 9.38 1.96 2.44
CA ARG A 100 7.94 2.12 2.23
C ARG A 100 7.33 2.95 3.34
N ASP A 101 6.28 3.66 2.98
CA ASP A 101 5.52 4.47 3.91
C ASP A 101 4.85 3.60 4.98
N LEU A 102 4.76 4.16 6.18
CA LEU A 102 4.01 3.60 7.28
C LEU A 102 2.53 3.86 7.07
N SER A 103 1.84 2.90 6.44
CA SER A 103 0.40 2.96 6.23
C SER A 103 -0.34 2.14 7.28
N PHE A 104 -1.17 2.83 8.06
CA PHE A 104 -2.11 2.24 8.99
C PHE A 104 -3.55 2.39 8.51
N TYR A 105 -4.40 1.47 8.93
CA TYR A 105 -5.83 1.42 8.64
C TYR A 105 -6.62 1.52 9.94
N SER A 106 -7.63 2.39 9.94
CA SER A 106 -8.65 2.48 10.97
C SER A 106 -10.00 2.21 10.32
N GLU A 107 -10.66 1.12 10.71
CA GLU A 107 -11.95 0.72 10.13
C GLU A 107 -13.08 1.65 10.56
N LYS A 108 -13.04 2.12 11.81
CA LYS A 108 -14.13 2.87 12.45
C LYS A 108 -13.83 4.35 12.63
N ASN A 109 -12.60 4.79 12.35
CA ASN A 109 -12.13 6.14 12.64
C ASN A 109 -12.35 6.52 14.13
N ASP A 110 -12.13 5.57 15.04
CA ASP A 110 -12.34 5.68 16.48
C ASP A 110 -11.01 5.84 17.26
N GLY A 111 -9.94 6.24 16.55
CA GLY A 111 -8.59 6.36 17.11
C GLY A 111 -7.82 5.04 17.15
N HIS A 112 -8.46 3.88 16.93
CA HIS A 112 -7.75 2.62 16.79
C HIS A 112 -7.23 2.43 15.37
N PHE A 113 -5.98 1.98 15.26
CA PHE A 113 -5.36 1.71 13.97
C PHE A 113 -4.55 0.43 13.98
N SER A 114 -4.39 -0.19 12.81
CA SER A 114 -3.55 -1.36 12.61
C SER A 114 -2.88 -1.33 11.24
N GLY A 115 -1.73 -1.97 11.11
CA GLY A 115 -0.99 -1.98 9.86
C GLY A 115 0.25 -2.85 9.94
N THR A 116 1.07 -2.76 8.90
CA THR A 116 2.34 -3.49 8.81
C THR A 116 3.45 -2.48 8.62
N LEU A 117 4.49 -2.56 9.46
CA LEU A 117 5.76 -1.87 9.22
C LEU A 117 6.71 -2.82 8.47
N PRO A 118 6.99 -2.55 7.18
CA PRO A 118 8.01 -3.28 6.46
C PRO A 118 9.40 -2.77 6.85
N LEU A 119 10.21 -3.65 7.41
CA LEU A 119 11.62 -3.41 7.70
C LEU A 119 12.47 -4.31 6.80
N SER A 120 13.48 -3.74 6.14
CA SER A 120 14.46 -4.53 5.40
C SER A 120 15.85 -4.39 5.99
N TYR A 121 16.62 -5.47 5.95
CA TYR A 121 17.99 -5.54 6.45
C TYR A 121 18.89 -6.08 5.34
N VAL A 122 19.94 -5.34 4.99
CA VAL A 122 20.84 -5.67 3.87
C VAL A 122 22.26 -5.77 4.40
N LYS A 123 22.96 -6.85 4.03
CA LYS A 123 24.37 -7.03 4.38
C LYS A 123 25.11 -7.76 3.26
N LEU A 124 26.43 -7.61 3.18
CA LEU A 124 27.25 -8.46 2.32
C LEU A 124 27.15 -9.92 2.77
N LYS A 125 27.15 -10.85 1.81
CA LYS A 125 27.02 -12.29 2.08
C LYS A 125 28.15 -12.81 2.97
N GLU A 126 29.36 -12.32 2.77
CA GLU A 126 30.55 -12.66 3.57
C GLU A 126 30.45 -12.20 5.02
N ASP A 127 29.69 -11.13 5.28
CA ASP A 127 29.51 -10.59 6.62
C ASP A 127 28.35 -11.25 7.38
N LEU A 128 27.56 -12.11 6.73
CA LEU A 128 26.44 -12.80 7.38
C LEU A 128 26.92 -14.01 8.18
N SER A 129 26.69 -13.97 9.49
CA SER A 129 27.00 -15.08 10.38
C SER A 129 25.84 -16.06 10.51
N LYS A 130 26.13 -17.30 10.93
CA LYS A 130 25.09 -18.28 11.28
C LYS A 130 24.16 -17.79 12.40
N LYS A 131 24.66 -16.95 13.31
CA LYS A 131 23.87 -16.34 14.39
C LYS A 131 22.87 -15.33 13.84
N ASP A 132 23.27 -14.53 12.85
CA ASP A 132 22.38 -13.60 12.16
C ASP A 132 21.25 -14.35 11.47
N LEU A 133 21.58 -15.41 10.71
CA LEU A 133 20.58 -16.23 10.02
C LEU A 133 19.60 -16.89 11.00
N ALA A 134 20.08 -17.43 12.12
CA ALA A 134 19.21 -17.99 13.16
C ALA A 134 18.26 -16.94 13.74
N PHE A 135 18.77 -15.75 14.06
CA PHE A 135 17.96 -14.63 14.53
C PHE A 135 16.89 -14.22 13.51
N PHE A 136 17.24 -14.18 12.22
CA PHE A 136 16.30 -13.85 11.15
C PHE A 136 15.17 -14.88 11.05
N ILE A 137 15.49 -16.17 11.10
CA ILE A 137 14.49 -17.25 11.06
C ILE A 137 13.56 -17.16 12.28
N GLU A 138 14.13 -17.00 13.49
CA GLU A 138 13.35 -16.90 14.73
C GLU A 138 12.38 -15.71 14.73
N ASN A 139 12.77 -14.60 14.09
CA ASN A 139 11.97 -13.38 14.06
C ASN A 139 11.13 -13.24 12.77
N GLY A 140 10.96 -14.32 12.01
CA GLY A 140 10.05 -14.38 10.86
C GLY A 140 10.53 -13.59 9.64
N ALA A 141 11.84 -13.41 9.48
CA ALA A 141 12.40 -12.81 8.29
C ALA A 141 12.18 -13.70 7.06
N ARG A 142 11.95 -13.07 5.92
CA ARG A 142 12.01 -13.71 4.60
C ARG A 142 13.16 -13.16 3.80
N GLU A 143 13.85 -14.03 3.08
CA GLU A 143 14.80 -13.61 2.05
C GLU A 143 14.03 -12.80 0.99
N CYS A 144 14.57 -11.65 0.61
CA CYS A 144 13.94 -10.75 -0.35
C CYS A 144 14.98 -9.96 -1.16
N SER A 145 16.11 -10.59 -1.50
CA SER A 145 17.14 -9.94 -2.31
C SER A 145 16.63 -9.56 -3.69
N SER A 146 17.12 -8.44 -4.19
CA SER A 146 16.93 -8.01 -5.56
C SER A 146 18.10 -8.47 -6.44
N SER A 147 17.92 -8.42 -7.76
CA SER A 147 19.03 -8.63 -8.71
C SER A 147 20.20 -7.67 -8.50
N SER A 148 19.95 -6.47 -7.97
CA SER A 148 21.01 -5.52 -7.62
C SER A 148 21.80 -5.99 -6.40
N ASP A 149 21.12 -6.51 -5.38
CA ASP A 149 21.78 -7.03 -4.17
C ASP A 149 22.70 -8.21 -4.54
N GLU A 150 22.25 -9.11 -5.42
CA GLU A 150 23.05 -10.24 -5.91
C GLU A 150 24.34 -9.80 -6.62
N ARG A 151 24.24 -8.78 -7.50
CA ARG A 151 25.40 -8.21 -8.21
C ARG A 151 26.41 -7.57 -7.26
N MET A 152 25.94 -7.06 -6.12
CA MET A 152 26.77 -6.47 -5.07
C MET A 152 27.29 -7.51 -4.06
N GLN A 153 27.02 -8.81 -4.27
CA GLN A 153 27.28 -9.87 -3.28
C GLN A 153 26.63 -9.57 -1.91
N ALA A 154 25.49 -8.90 -1.93
CA ALA A 154 24.67 -8.63 -0.77
C ALA A 154 23.49 -9.60 -0.69
N GLN A 155 22.89 -9.67 0.49
CA GLN A 155 21.67 -10.42 0.75
C GLN A 155 20.75 -9.58 1.64
N ARG A 156 19.47 -9.57 1.28
CA ARG A 156 18.43 -8.79 1.94
C ARG A 156 17.41 -9.69 2.62
N PHE A 157 17.05 -9.32 3.84
CA PHE A 157 15.99 -9.94 4.62
C PHE A 157 14.90 -8.92 4.93
N CYS A 158 13.65 -9.31 4.75
CA CYS A 158 12.48 -8.48 4.99
C CYS A 158 11.72 -9.01 6.20
N PHE A 159 11.28 -8.08 7.05
CA PHE A 159 10.45 -8.31 8.21
C PHE A 159 9.15 -7.52 8.02
N ASP A 160 8.02 -8.19 8.15
CA ASP A 160 6.70 -7.59 8.02
C ASP A 160 6.06 -7.55 9.42
N LEU A 161 6.31 -6.47 10.17
CA LEU A 161 5.87 -6.35 11.55
C LEU A 161 4.42 -5.89 11.62
N LYS A 162 3.55 -6.71 12.20
CA LYS A 162 2.15 -6.32 12.46
C LYS A 162 2.10 -5.41 13.68
N LEU A 163 1.59 -4.21 13.48
CA LEU A 163 1.49 -3.18 14.50
C LEU A 163 0.03 -2.76 14.66
N ALA A 164 -0.39 -2.50 15.90
CA ALA A 164 -1.67 -1.88 16.19
C ALA A 164 -1.53 -0.94 17.37
N GLY A 165 -2.40 0.06 17.42
CA GLY A 165 -2.27 1.15 18.38
C GLY A 165 -3.47 2.06 18.46
N VAL A 166 -3.27 3.13 19.21
CA VAL A 166 -4.21 4.23 19.44
C VAL A 166 -3.52 5.57 19.22
N VAL A 167 -4.26 6.54 18.67
CA VAL A 167 -3.82 7.94 18.51
C VAL A 167 -4.25 8.77 19.71
#